data_AF-A0A3D3X9V6-F1
#
_entry.id   AF-A0A3D3X9V6-F1
#
_cell.length_a   1.000
_cell.length_b   1.000
_cell.length_c   1.000
_cell.angle_alpha   90.00
_cell.angle_beta   90.00
_cell.angle_gamma   90.00
#
_symmetry.space_group_name_H-M   'P 1'
#
loop_
_entity.id
_entity.type
_entity.pdbx_description
1 polymer ?
#
loop_
_entity_poly.entity_id
_entity_poly.type
_entity_poly.pdbx_seq_one_letter_code
_entity_poly.pdbx_strand_id
1 'polypeptide(L)'
;MSSFIKFWRNKLNAFLAHGLPAGERQLLSRFQAVSAREATVMMTAALVLGSSAGILSVGLNWSVHALREFSQDLEAGWMAIAFPALGAGLAVFMIRSMMKDFSGHGVSDVIMAMTVGSERLQRRMIFSRFFGSLFTVGSGGSTGLEGPIVCVGGAVGSAFGRWLAMNERRR
;
A
#
# COMPACT_ATOMS: atom_id res chain seq x y z
N MET A 1 7.81 -38.52 41.09
CA MET A 1 7.59 -37.43 40.11
C MET A 1 7.58 -36.01 40.70
N SER A 2 7.34 -35.79 42.00
CA SER A 2 7.28 -34.43 42.58
C SER A 2 8.63 -33.76 42.88
N SER A 3 9.70 -34.55 43.06
CA SER A 3 11.05 -34.02 43.37
C SER A 3 11.68 -33.26 42.19
N PHE A 4 11.49 -33.76 40.96
CA PHE A 4 12.02 -33.13 39.74
C PHE A 4 11.42 -31.74 39.49
N ILE A 5 10.11 -31.59 39.72
CA ILE A 5 9.40 -30.31 39.58
C ILE A 5 9.89 -29.31 40.63
N LYS A 6 10.10 -29.74 41.88
CA LYS A 6 10.66 -28.88 42.94
C LYS A 6 12.07 -28.40 42.62
N PHE A 7 12.92 -29.29 42.10
CA PHE A 7 14.29 -28.96 41.71
C PHE A 7 14.32 -27.87 40.63
N TRP A 8 13.56 -28.04 39.56
CA TRP A 8 13.49 -27.06 38.49
C TRP A 8 12.87 -25.74 38.94
N ARG A 9 11.82 -25.79 39.78
CA ARG A 9 11.21 -24.58 40.33
C ARG A 9 12.17 -23.75 41.19
N ASN A 10 12.99 -24.41 42.01
CA ASN A 10 14.00 -23.71 42.82
C ASN A 10 15.13 -23.13 41.96
N LYS A 11 15.56 -23.85 40.93
CA LYS A 11 16.59 -23.37 39.99
C LYS A 11 16.08 -22.19 39.14
N LEU A 12 14.82 -22.23 38.72
CA LEU A 12 14.17 -21.10 38.02
C LEU A 12 14.03 -19.89 38.93
N ASN A 13 13.61 -20.07 40.18
CA ASN A 13 13.50 -18.98 41.14
C ASN A 13 14.85 -18.35 41.47
N ALA A 14 15.92 -19.14 41.57
CA ALA A 14 17.28 -18.62 41.76
C ALA A 14 17.78 -17.83 40.53
N PHE A 15 17.42 -18.27 39.32
CA PHE A 15 17.74 -17.57 38.07
C PHE A 15 16.93 -16.26 37.93
N LEU A 16 15.63 -16.28 38.25
CA LEU A 16 14.77 -15.09 38.24
C LEU A 16 15.11 -14.09 39.36
N ALA A 17 15.64 -14.57 40.50
CA ALA A 17 16.14 -13.73 41.58
C ALA A 17 17.40 -12.96 41.21
N HIS A 18 18.22 -13.49 40.29
CA HIS A 18 19.20 -12.73 39.52
C HIS A 18 18.50 -11.89 38.45
N GLY A 19 17.63 -10.97 38.88
CA GLY A 19 17.03 -10.00 37.97
C GLY A 19 18.13 -9.16 37.33
N LEU A 20 18.09 -9.05 35.99
CA LEU A 20 19.03 -8.35 35.11
C LEU A 20 19.85 -7.25 35.81
N PRO A 21 21.20 -7.26 35.76
CA PRO A 21 22.05 -6.26 36.39
C PRO A 21 21.61 -4.84 36.03
N ALA A 22 21.76 -3.89 36.96
CA ALA A 22 21.22 -2.54 36.84
C ALA A 22 21.58 -1.83 35.52
N GLY A 23 22.75 -2.12 34.94
CA GLY A 23 23.17 -1.60 33.64
C GLY A 23 22.33 -2.10 32.45
N GLU A 24 21.88 -3.36 32.45
CA GLU A 24 21.01 -3.90 31.40
C GLU A 24 19.59 -3.34 31.50
N ARG A 25 19.09 -3.09 32.72
CA ARG A 25 17.81 -2.39 32.92
C ARG A 25 17.86 -0.95 32.42
N GLN A 26 18.98 -0.28 32.60
CA GLN A 26 19.20 1.10 32.14
C GLN A 26 19.35 1.18 30.60
N LEU A 27 19.95 0.15 29.98
CA LEU A 27 19.99 0.02 28.52
C LEU A 27 18.61 -0.28 27.94
N LEU A 28 17.88 -1.24 28.52
CA LEU A 28 16.54 -1.61 28.07
C LEU A 28 15.55 -0.44 28.19
N SER A 29 15.59 0.33 29.28
CA SER A 29 14.73 1.51 29.44
C SER A 29 15.05 2.63 28.45
N ARG A 30 16.33 2.82 28.08
CA ARG A 30 16.73 3.75 27.01
C ARG A 30 16.26 3.28 25.63
N PHE A 31 16.41 2.00 25.31
CA PHE A 31 15.90 1.44 24.05
C PHE A 31 14.37 1.50 23.99
N GLN A 32 13.67 1.21 25.08
CA GLN A 32 12.22 1.33 25.17
C GLN A 32 11.74 2.78 25.02
N ALA A 33 12.44 3.76 25.62
CA ALA A 33 12.07 5.17 25.50
C ALA A 33 12.30 5.74 24.08
N VAL A 34 13.40 5.34 23.42
CA VAL A 34 13.68 5.71 22.03
C VAL A 34 12.68 5.02 21.08
N SER A 35 12.44 3.72 21.28
CA SER A 35 11.47 2.94 20.50
C SER A 35 10.03 3.45 20.68
N ALA A 36 9.64 3.91 21.87
CA ALA A 36 8.31 4.48 22.11
C ALA A 36 8.07 5.79 21.33
N ARG A 37 9.10 6.63 21.22
CA ARG A 37 9.03 7.86 20.42
C ARG A 37 8.97 7.55 18.92
N GLU A 38 9.77 6.60 18.45
CA GLU A 38 9.73 6.13 17.05
C GLU A 38 8.38 5.45 16.73
N ALA A 39 7.85 4.65 17.66
CA ALA A 39 6.55 4.01 17.52
C ALA A 39 5.42 5.05 17.42
N THR A 40 5.46 6.11 18.22
CA THR A 40 4.45 7.19 18.16
C THR A 40 4.51 7.92 16.81
N VAL A 41 5.72 8.16 16.28
CA VAL A 41 5.91 8.76 14.94
C VAL A 41 5.40 7.81 13.84
N MET A 42 5.70 6.52 13.92
CA MET A 42 5.21 5.53 12.96
C MET A 42 3.68 5.34 13.04
N MET A 43 3.09 5.38 14.23
CA MET A 43 1.64 5.27 14.41
C MET A 43 0.89 6.49 13.87
N THR A 44 1.37 7.70 14.18
CA THR A 44 0.78 8.94 13.63
C THR A 44 0.95 9.01 12.11
N ALA A 45 2.11 8.60 11.58
CA ALA A 45 2.33 8.43 10.15
C ALA A 45 1.33 7.44 9.52
N ALA A 46 1.17 6.25 10.10
CA ALA A 46 0.27 5.23 9.60
C ALA A 46 -1.19 5.72 9.56
N LEU A 47 -1.62 6.49 10.56
CA LEU A 47 -2.96 7.07 10.59
C LEU A 47 -3.20 8.05 9.43
N VAL A 48 -2.25 8.95 9.18
CA VAL A 48 -2.31 9.91 8.07
C VAL A 48 -2.29 9.18 6.72
N LEU A 49 -1.48 8.14 6.60
CA LEU A 49 -1.37 7.33 5.38
C LEU A 49 -2.63 6.53 5.09
N GLY A 50 -3.19 5.85 6.09
CA GLY A 50 -4.44 5.13 5.95
C GLY A 50 -5.60 6.05 5.55
N SER A 51 -5.67 7.23 6.17
CA SER A 51 -6.70 8.23 5.86
C SER A 51 -6.58 8.75 4.43
N SER A 52 -5.36 9.13 4.01
CA SER A 52 -5.12 9.64 2.66
C SER A 52 -5.34 8.59 1.57
N ALA A 53 -4.83 7.37 1.76
CA ALA A 53 -5.08 6.26 0.84
C ALA A 53 -6.58 5.91 0.76
N GLY A 54 -7.29 5.94 1.89
CA GLY A 54 -8.74 5.73 1.95
C GLY A 54 -9.52 6.79 1.15
N ILE A 55 -9.22 8.08 1.35
CA ILE A 55 -9.87 9.18 0.62
C ILE A 55 -9.61 9.04 -0.89
N LEU A 56 -8.38 8.73 -1.30
CA LEU A 56 -8.04 8.53 -2.70
C LEU A 56 -8.78 7.32 -3.30
N SER A 57 -8.90 6.22 -2.56
CA SER A 57 -9.63 5.03 -2.99
C SER A 57 -11.13 5.31 -3.18
N VAL A 58 -11.75 6.05 -2.26
CA VAL A 58 -13.15 6.47 -2.38
C VAL A 58 -13.33 7.40 -3.58
N GLY A 59 -12.42 8.35 -3.78
CA GLY A 59 -12.43 9.24 -4.93
C GLY A 59 -12.34 8.50 -6.26
N LEU A 60 -11.48 7.48 -6.37
CA LEU A 60 -11.41 6.63 -7.57
C LEU A 60 -12.72 5.88 -7.78
N ASN A 61 -13.27 5.25 -6.74
CA ASN A 61 -14.52 4.49 -6.86
C ASN A 61 -15.69 5.39 -7.27
N TRP A 62 -15.78 6.59 -6.69
CA TRP A 62 -16.78 7.59 -7.07
C TRP A 62 -16.62 8.07 -8.52
N SER A 63 -15.38 8.31 -8.96
CA SER A 63 -15.10 8.71 -10.34
C SER A 63 -15.53 7.66 -11.36
N VAL A 64 -15.29 6.38 -11.05
CA VAL A 64 -15.70 5.26 -11.89
C VAL A 64 -17.22 5.12 -11.94
N HIS A 65 -17.89 5.25 -10.80
CA HIS A 65 -19.36 5.21 -10.75
C HIS A 65 -19.98 6.38 -11.52
N ALA A 66 -19.44 7.59 -11.37
CA ALA A 66 -19.91 8.76 -12.12
C ALA A 66 -19.75 8.58 -13.63
N LEU A 67 -18.64 8.00 -14.10
CA LEU A 67 -18.48 7.66 -15.53
C LEU A 67 -19.49 6.61 -15.97
N ARG A 68 -19.77 5.62 -15.13
CA ARG A 68 -20.70 4.53 -15.45
C ARG A 68 -22.14 5.03 -15.52
N GLU A 69 -22.58 5.83 -14.54
CA GLU A 69 -23.90 6.47 -14.54
C GLU A 69 -24.08 7.38 -15.76
N PHE A 70 -23.07 8.20 -16.08
CA PHE A 70 -23.10 9.03 -17.29
C PHE A 70 -23.23 8.19 -18.57
N SER A 71 -22.57 7.04 -18.63
CA SER A 71 -22.68 6.10 -19.76
C SER A 71 -24.03 5.40 -19.84
N GLN A 72 -24.72 5.18 -18.72
CA GLN A 72 -26.07 4.58 -18.68
C GLN A 72 -27.17 5.59 -19.03
N ASP A 73 -27.00 6.86 -18.66
CA ASP A 73 -27.90 7.94 -19.10
C ASP A 73 -27.81 8.19 -20.62
N LEU A 74 -26.68 7.80 -21.23
CA LEU A 74 -26.44 7.84 -22.68
C LEU A 74 -27.07 6.66 -23.46
N GLU A 75 -27.86 5.78 -22.83
CA GLU A 75 -28.55 4.63 -23.43
C GLU A 75 -29.65 4.98 -24.48
N ALA A 76 -29.44 6.02 -25.27
CA ALA A 76 -30.21 6.31 -26.49
C ALA A 76 -29.45 5.86 -27.75
N GLY A 77 -29.52 4.56 -28.08
CA GLY A 77 -29.14 4.03 -29.39
C GLY A 77 -27.65 3.71 -29.62
N TRP A 78 -27.15 3.91 -30.84
CA TRP A 78 -25.80 3.54 -31.31
C TRP A 78 -24.64 4.11 -30.46
N MET A 79 -24.90 5.17 -29.69
CA MET A 79 -23.95 5.75 -28.73
C MET A 79 -23.61 4.81 -27.56
N ALA A 80 -24.50 3.88 -27.20
CA ALA A 80 -24.24 2.88 -26.16
C ALA A 80 -23.07 1.93 -26.50
N ILE A 81 -22.75 1.77 -27.79
CA ILE A 81 -21.60 0.96 -28.25
C ILE A 81 -20.37 1.86 -28.51
N ALA A 82 -20.60 3.08 -28.98
CA ALA A 82 -19.52 4.02 -29.27
C ALA A 82 -18.79 4.50 -28.00
N PHE A 83 -19.52 4.72 -26.90
CA PHE A 83 -18.94 5.24 -25.65
C PHE A 83 -17.94 4.27 -25.00
N PRO A 84 -18.30 2.98 -24.80
CA PRO A 84 -17.35 1.98 -24.30
C PRO A 84 -16.16 1.76 -25.24
N ALA A 85 -16.39 1.77 -26.56
CA ALA A 85 -15.33 1.60 -27.56
C ALA A 85 -14.34 2.77 -27.55
N LEU A 86 -14.83 4.01 -27.44
CA LEU A 86 -13.99 5.21 -27.33
C LEU A 86 -13.23 5.24 -26.00
N GLY A 87 -13.90 4.93 -24.89
CA GLY A 87 -13.24 4.93 -23.58
C GLY A 87 -12.19 3.83 -23.45
N ALA A 88 -12.45 2.62 -23.96
CA ALA A 88 -11.44 1.55 -24.05
C ALA A 88 -10.30 1.93 -25.02
N GLY A 89 -10.63 2.53 -26.17
CA GLY A 89 -9.65 3.02 -27.13
C GLY A 89 -8.73 4.09 -26.53
N LEU A 90 -9.30 5.04 -25.78
CA LEU A 90 -8.54 6.09 -25.09
C LEU A 90 -7.70 5.52 -23.95
N ALA A 91 -8.21 4.52 -23.21
CA ALA A 91 -7.45 3.80 -22.18
C ALA A 91 -6.18 3.17 -22.80
N VAL A 92 -6.36 2.41 -23.88
CA VAL A 92 -5.26 1.76 -24.60
C VAL A 92 -4.30 2.79 -25.17
N PHE A 93 -4.82 3.87 -25.76
CA PHE A 93 -3.99 4.95 -26.29
C PHE A 93 -3.16 5.63 -25.18
N MET A 94 -3.74 5.98 -24.04
CA MET A 94 -3.01 6.59 -22.93
C MET A 94 -1.96 5.67 -22.33
N ILE A 95 -2.30 4.41 -22.06
CA ILE A 95 -1.35 3.43 -21.50
C ILE A 95 -0.18 3.22 -22.47
N ARG A 96 -0.48 3.00 -23.76
CA ARG A 96 0.53 2.63 -24.75
C ARG A 96 1.37 3.83 -25.22
N SER A 97 0.78 5.02 -25.30
CA SER A 97 1.44 6.24 -25.78
C SER A 97 2.17 6.99 -24.67
N MET A 98 1.51 7.28 -23.53
CA MET A 98 2.11 8.07 -22.45
C MET A 98 2.95 7.22 -21.49
N MET A 99 2.47 6.03 -21.12
CA MET A 99 3.08 5.25 -20.02
C MET A 99 4.16 4.29 -20.52
N LYS A 100 4.09 3.87 -21.80
CA LYS A 100 4.99 2.87 -22.42
C LYS A 100 5.15 1.62 -21.56
N ASP A 101 4.09 1.28 -20.83
CA ASP A 101 4.08 0.19 -19.85
C ASP A 101 3.42 -1.02 -20.52
N PHE A 102 4.22 -2.06 -20.78
CA PHE A 102 3.77 -3.28 -21.48
C PHE A 102 3.46 -4.44 -20.52
N SER A 103 3.68 -4.23 -19.23
CA SER A 103 3.59 -5.29 -18.21
C SER A 103 2.14 -5.49 -17.77
N GLY A 104 1.51 -6.53 -18.31
CA GLY A 104 0.17 -6.99 -17.94
C GLY A 104 0.15 -7.92 -16.73
N HIS A 105 1.04 -7.74 -15.75
CA HIS A 105 1.13 -8.65 -14.60
C HIS A 105 0.60 -7.92 -13.36
N GLY A 106 -0.39 -8.51 -12.67
CA GLY A 106 -1.31 -7.84 -11.74
C GLY A 106 -0.72 -7.11 -10.52
N VAL A 107 -1.22 -7.40 -9.32
CA VAL A 107 -0.80 -6.73 -8.07
C VAL A 107 0.68 -7.01 -7.75
N SER A 108 1.21 -8.16 -8.21
CA SER A 108 2.58 -8.60 -7.96
C SER A 108 3.65 -7.64 -8.47
N ASP A 109 3.45 -7.04 -9.64
CA ASP A 109 4.36 -6.05 -10.21
C ASP A 109 4.46 -4.78 -9.37
N VAL A 110 3.33 -4.40 -8.76
CA VAL A 110 3.22 -3.23 -7.89
C VAL A 110 4.04 -3.47 -6.63
N ILE A 111 3.88 -4.65 -6.04
CA ILE A 111 4.66 -5.10 -4.89
C ILE A 111 6.14 -5.13 -5.26
N MET A 112 6.50 -5.71 -6.42
CA MET A 112 7.89 -5.76 -6.88
C MET A 112 8.49 -4.37 -7.09
N ALA A 113 7.77 -3.43 -7.69
CA ALA A 113 8.25 -2.07 -7.88
C ALA A 113 8.46 -1.34 -6.54
N MET A 114 7.63 -1.63 -5.54
CA MET A 114 7.75 -1.08 -4.19
C MET A 114 8.90 -1.69 -3.40
N THR A 115 9.16 -3.00 -3.55
CA THR A 115 10.27 -3.69 -2.87
C THR A 115 11.62 -3.36 -3.50
N VAL A 116 11.69 -3.21 -4.83
CA VAL A 116 12.94 -2.89 -5.56
C VAL A 116 13.35 -1.42 -5.38
N GLY A 117 12.42 -0.54 -5.00
CA GLY A 117 12.74 0.86 -4.68
C GLY A 117 13.10 1.75 -5.88
N SER A 118 12.72 1.36 -7.09
CA SER A 118 12.92 2.19 -8.28
C SER A 118 11.81 3.23 -8.41
N GLU A 119 12.09 4.47 -8.00
CA GLU A 119 11.10 5.57 -7.98
C GLU A 119 10.48 5.84 -9.35
N ARG A 120 11.31 5.83 -10.41
CA ARG A 120 10.83 6.08 -11.78
C ARG A 120 9.89 4.98 -12.28
N LEU A 121 10.18 3.72 -11.93
CA LEU A 121 9.34 2.58 -12.30
C LEU A 121 8.02 2.64 -11.53
N GLN A 122 8.08 2.83 -10.22
CA GLN A 122 6.90 2.89 -9.36
C GLN A 122 5.95 4.00 -9.82
N ARG A 123 6.46 5.21 -10.08
CA ARG A 123 5.63 6.36 -10.48
C ARG A 123 4.90 6.10 -11.80
N ARG A 124 5.59 5.56 -12.80
CA ARG A 124 4.98 5.20 -14.10
C ARG A 124 3.89 4.15 -13.93
N MET A 125 4.15 3.10 -13.16
CA MET A 125 3.18 2.03 -12.90
C MET A 125 1.92 2.53 -12.18
N ILE A 126 2.06 3.41 -11.19
CA ILE A 126 0.93 3.98 -10.44
C ILE A 126 0.02 4.76 -11.39
N PHE A 127 0.59 5.67 -12.19
CA PHE A 127 -0.21 6.46 -13.12
C PHE A 127 -0.84 5.58 -14.21
N SER A 128 -0.08 4.63 -14.75
CA SER A 128 -0.57 3.70 -15.77
C SER A 128 -1.78 2.91 -15.29
N ARG A 129 -1.70 2.33 -14.09
CA ARG A 129 -2.79 1.54 -13.51
C ARG A 129 -3.98 2.39 -13.07
N PHE A 130 -3.73 3.59 -12.54
CA PHE A 130 -4.80 4.51 -12.15
C PHE A 130 -5.63 4.93 -13.37
N PHE A 131 -5.01 5.52 -14.39
CA PHE A 131 -5.74 5.94 -15.58
C PHE A 131 -6.28 4.76 -16.38
N GLY A 132 -5.49 3.70 -16.52
CA GLY A 132 -5.90 2.50 -17.26
C GLY A 132 -7.17 1.88 -16.68
N SER A 133 -7.26 1.75 -15.36
CA SER A 133 -8.48 1.26 -14.71
C SER A 133 -9.64 2.25 -14.72
N LEU A 134 -9.37 3.54 -14.53
CA LEU A 134 -10.41 4.58 -14.60
C LEU A 134 -11.14 4.53 -15.94
N PHE A 135 -10.39 4.46 -17.05
CA PHE A 135 -10.99 4.36 -18.37
C PHE A 135 -11.55 2.97 -18.67
N THR A 136 -10.85 1.89 -18.31
CA THR A 136 -11.35 0.51 -18.59
C THR A 136 -12.62 0.21 -17.80
N VAL A 137 -12.60 0.42 -16.47
CA VAL A 137 -13.75 0.15 -15.59
C VAL A 137 -14.83 1.21 -15.79
N GLY A 138 -14.46 2.49 -15.96
CA GLY A 138 -15.42 3.56 -16.27
C GLY A 138 -16.16 3.38 -17.60
N SER A 139 -15.54 2.69 -18.57
CA SER A 139 -16.18 2.31 -19.84
C SER A 139 -17.02 1.03 -19.76
N GLY A 140 -17.16 0.43 -18.57
CA GLY A 140 -17.92 -0.81 -18.38
C GLY A 140 -17.10 -2.10 -18.53
N GLY A 141 -15.76 -2.04 -18.50
CA GLY A 141 -14.90 -3.21 -18.52
C GLY A 141 -15.03 -4.07 -17.25
N SER A 142 -14.98 -5.40 -17.42
CA SER A 142 -15.19 -6.41 -16.35
C SER A 142 -14.02 -6.56 -15.35
N THR A 143 -13.10 -5.59 -15.28
CA THR A 143 -11.89 -5.68 -14.46
C THR A 143 -12.11 -5.04 -13.08
N GLY A 144 -11.57 -5.62 -12.01
CA GLY A 144 -11.67 -5.07 -10.66
C GLY A 144 -10.72 -3.90 -10.39
N LEU A 145 -11.07 -3.06 -9.39
CA LEU A 145 -10.26 -1.92 -8.94
C LEU A 145 -9.14 -2.28 -7.93
N GLU A 146 -8.93 -3.57 -7.67
CA GLU A 146 -7.94 -4.07 -6.70
C GLU A 146 -6.50 -3.63 -7.02
N GLY A 147 -6.07 -3.77 -8.28
CA GLY A 147 -4.72 -3.36 -8.71
C GLY A 147 -4.43 -1.86 -8.56
N PRO A 148 -5.32 -0.98 -9.05
CA PRO A 148 -5.23 0.47 -8.88
C PRO A 148 -5.19 0.91 -7.42
N ILE A 149 -6.04 0.34 -6.56
CA ILE A 149 -6.11 0.71 -5.13
C ILE A 149 -4.79 0.36 -4.43
N VAL A 150 -4.21 -0.82 -4.70
CA VAL A 150 -2.90 -1.20 -4.15
C VAL A 150 -1.79 -0.27 -4.65
N CYS A 151 -1.85 0.19 -5.91
CA CYS A 151 -0.91 1.18 -6.43
C CYS A 151 -0.97 2.50 -5.69
N VAL A 152 -2.17 3.02 -5.48
CA VAL A 152 -2.40 4.26 -4.74
C VAL A 152 -1.87 4.13 -3.31
N GLY A 153 -2.20 3.03 -2.63
CA GLY A 153 -1.75 2.78 -1.26
C GLY A 153 -0.23 2.77 -1.14
N GLY A 154 0.47 2.05 -2.02
CA GLY A 154 1.92 2.04 -1.95
C GLY A 154 2.61 3.25 -2.60
N ALA A 155 1.94 4.03 -3.45
CA ALA A 155 2.41 5.35 -3.88
C ALA A 155 2.53 6.29 -2.67
N VAL A 156 1.43 6.35 -1.91
CA VAL A 156 1.31 7.15 -0.69
C VAL A 156 2.32 6.66 0.35
N GLY A 157 2.38 5.34 0.60
CA GLY A 157 3.35 4.73 1.52
C GLY A 157 4.81 5.01 1.13
N SER A 158 5.16 4.89 -0.15
CA SER A 158 6.52 5.11 -0.67
C SER A 158 6.92 6.60 -0.61
N ALA A 159 6.00 7.52 -0.91
CA ALA A 159 6.26 8.96 -0.77
C ALA A 159 6.51 9.34 0.70
N PHE A 160 5.78 8.73 1.63
CA PHE A 160 5.92 9.03 3.05
C PHE A 160 7.13 8.36 3.70
N GLY A 161 7.46 7.12 3.31
CA GLY A 161 8.70 6.47 3.73
C GLY A 161 9.94 7.27 3.32
N ARG A 162 9.90 7.93 2.15
CA ARG A 162 10.91 8.91 1.75
C ARG A 162 10.89 10.18 2.61
N TRP A 163 9.71 10.72 2.91
CA TRP A 163 9.56 11.93 3.73
C TRP A 163 10.08 11.76 5.16
N LEU A 164 9.85 10.61 5.78
CA LEU A 164 10.40 10.24 7.08
C LEU A 164 11.92 9.96 7.05
N ALA A 165 12.56 10.05 5.88
CA ALA A 165 13.95 9.68 5.68
C ALA A 165 14.28 8.29 6.25
N MET A 166 13.32 7.35 6.22
CA MET A 166 13.52 5.93 6.56
C MET A 166 14.32 5.21 5.47
N ASN A 167 15.39 5.85 5.00
CA ASN A 167 16.32 5.29 4.07
C ASN A 167 17.24 4.32 4.82
N GLU A 168 16.68 3.21 5.30
CA GLU A 168 17.50 2.04 5.61
C GLU A 168 17.82 1.33 4.28
N ARG A 169 18.72 1.93 3.50
CA ARG A 169 19.70 1.10 2.79
C ARG A 169 20.71 0.62 3.83
N ARG A 170 20.33 -0.38 4.63
CA ARG A 170 21.31 -1.40 5.01
C ARG A 170 21.70 -2.10 3.71
N ARG A 171 22.91 -1.77 3.25
CA ARG A 171 23.65 -2.64 2.34
C ARG A 171 23.85 -4.01 2.97
#